data_AF-A0A562NN50-F1
#
_entry.id   AF-A0A562NN50-F1
#
_cell.length_a   1.000
_cell.length_b   1.000
_cell.length_c   1.000
_cell.angle_alpha   90.00
_cell.angle_beta   90.00
_cell.angle_gamma   90.00
#
_symmetry.space_group_name_H-M   'P 1'
#
loop_
_entity.id
_entity.type
_entity.pdbx_description
1 polymer ?
#
loop_
_entity_poly.entity_id
_entity_poly.type
_entity_poly.pdbx_seq_one_letter_code
_entity_poly.pdbx_strand_id
1 'polypeptide(L)'
;MLTNPTIDMLRELGLSGMANAFQELETQPEARALQHGEWLALRLEREATTRRQKRFEARARAARLRHDAQIENADFRATRGLDRNLFMRLATCDWIRQRHSLLLIGPAGVGKSWLACALGHKACREDLSVAYHRVCRASSPRSPLPAETAVTRSCSRAWSKRTCLF
;
A
#
# COMPACT_ATOMS: atom_id res chain seq x y z
N MET A 1 38.31 2.64 17.10
CA MET A 1 37.32 3.66 16.68
C MET A 1 36.05 3.35 17.45
N LEU A 2 35.46 4.33 18.14
CA LEU A 2 34.26 4.10 18.96
C LEU A 2 33.08 3.87 18.01
N THR A 3 32.65 2.62 17.86
CA THR A 3 31.50 2.19 17.04
C THR A 3 30.17 2.78 17.52
N ASN A 4 30.02 2.96 18.84
CA ASN A 4 28.81 3.47 19.47
C ASN A 4 28.43 4.91 19.04
N PRO A 5 29.31 5.94 19.10
CA PRO A 5 28.94 7.31 18.73
C PRO A 5 28.55 7.46 17.26
N THR A 6 29.11 6.66 16.35
CA THR A 6 28.68 6.68 14.94
C THR A 6 27.26 6.16 14.76
N ILE A 7 26.86 5.15 15.52
CA ILE A 7 25.49 4.59 15.47
C ILE A 7 24.50 5.57 16.08
N ASP A 8 24.87 6.23 17.19
CA ASP A 8 24.03 7.23 17.84
C ASP A 8 23.79 8.43 16.92
N MET A 9 24.84 8.93 16.25
CA MET A 9 24.72 10.00 15.24
C MET A 9 23.83 9.58 14.06
N LEU A 10 23.93 8.34 13.57
CA LEU A 10 23.05 7.83 12.51
C LEU A 10 21.57 7.81 12.95
N ARG A 11 21.31 7.50 14.22
CA ARG A 11 19.95 7.50 14.79
C ARG A 11 19.41 8.92 14.95
N GLU A 12 20.23 9.87 15.40
CA GLU A 12 19.87 11.30 15.49
C GLU A 12 19.50 11.89 14.12
N LEU A 13 20.22 11.49 13.06
CA LEU A 13 19.91 11.88 11.68
C LEU A 13 18.68 11.14 11.09
N GLY A 14 18.06 10.23 11.83
CA GLY A 14 16.92 9.43 11.37
C GLY A 14 17.28 8.33 10.37
N LEU A 15 18.56 7.98 10.24
CA LEU A 15 19.08 6.92 9.36
C LEU A 15 19.05 5.54 10.07
N SER A 16 17.87 5.18 10.57
CA SER A 16 17.68 3.99 11.42
C SER A 16 18.03 2.65 10.73
N GLY A 17 17.74 2.52 9.43
CA GLY A 17 18.08 1.31 8.66
C GLY A 17 19.58 1.23 8.38
N MET A 18 20.24 2.36 8.15
CA MET A 18 21.70 2.43 8.01
C MET A 18 22.41 2.07 9.32
N ALA A 19 21.91 2.56 10.46
CA ALA A 19 22.45 2.23 11.78
C ALA A 19 22.39 0.72 12.08
N ASN A 20 21.26 0.08 11.74
CA ASN A 20 21.10 -1.36 11.90
C ASN A 20 22.02 -2.16 10.96
N ALA A 21 22.09 -1.77 9.67
CA ALA A 21 23.03 -2.39 8.72
C ALA A 21 24.50 -2.21 9.15
N PHE A 22 24.84 -1.09 9.78
CA PHE A 22 26.18 -0.87 10.30
C PHE A 22 26.55 -1.92 11.35
N GLN A 23 25.67 -2.16 12.34
CA GLN A 23 25.87 -3.18 13.37
C GLN A 23 25.88 -4.61 12.79
N GLU A 24 24.96 -4.91 11.87
CA GLU A 24 24.86 -6.22 11.21
C GLU A 24 26.16 -6.53 10.44
N LEU A 25 26.66 -5.58 9.65
CA LEU A 25 27.86 -5.75 8.82
C LEU A 25 29.16 -5.79 9.64
N GLU A 26 29.25 -5.12 10.79
CA GLU A 26 30.43 -5.25 11.67
C GLU A 26 30.56 -6.65 12.28
N THR A 27 29.43 -7.30 12.54
CA THR A 27 29.36 -8.65 13.12
C THR A 27 29.71 -9.72 12.08
N GLN A 28 29.56 -9.41 10.79
CA GLN A 28 29.84 -10.33 9.69
C GLN A 28 31.32 -10.26 9.26
N PRO A 29 32.10 -11.35 9.39
CA PRO A 29 33.51 -11.35 9.00
C PRO A 29 33.70 -11.22 7.48
N GLU A 30 32.77 -11.73 6.68
CA GLU A 30 32.77 -11.62 5.21
C GLU A 30 32.60 -10.16 4.74
N ALA A 31 31.86 -9.36 5.51
CA ALA A 31 31.66 -7.94 5.20
C ALA A 31 32.94 -7.10 5.35
N ARG A 32 33.98 -7.63 6.01
CA ARG A 32 35.31 -6.97 6.10
C ARG A 32 36.13 -7.10 4.82
N ALA A 33 35.80 -8.06 3.94
CA ALA A 33 36.46 -8.23 2.66
C ALA A 33 35.90 -7.29 1.58
N LEU A 34 34.77 -6.64 1.85
CA LEU A 34 34.12 -5.70 0.93
C LEU A 34 34.93 -4.40 0.81
N GLN A 35 34.97 -3.85 -0.39
CA GLN A 35 35.53 -2.51 -0.59
C GLN A 35 34.66 -1.46 0.12
N HIS A 36 35.27 -0.36 0.55
CA HIS A 36 34.57 0.74 1.23
C HIS A 36 33.31 1.22 0.47
N GLY A 37 33.36 1.23 -0.86
CA GLY A 37 32.23 1.59 -1.72
C GLY A 37 31.06 0.60 -1.63
N GLU A 38 31.35 -0.70 -1.67
CA GLU A 38 30.34 -1.78 -1.54
C GLU A 38 29.74 -1.77 -0.14
N TRP A 39 30.59 -1.57 0.88
CA TRP A 39 30.18 -1.47 2.26
C TRP A 39 29.19 -0.31 2.46
N LEU A 40 29.44 0.85 1.84
CA LEU A 40 28.53 2.00 1.86
C LEU A 40 27.24 1.73 1.08
N ALA A 41 27.33 1.12 -0.11
CA ALA A 41 26.19 0.82 -0.96
C ALA A 41 25.15 -0.06 -0.23
N LEU A 42 25.60 -1.13 0.43
CA LEU A 42 24.72 -2.02 1.21
C LEU A 42 23.97 -1.28 2.33
N ARG A 43 24.67 -0.37 3.01
CA ARG A 43 24.11 0.45 4.09
C ARG A 43 23.02 1.39 3.58
N LEU A 44 23.28 2.05 2.44
CA LEU A 44 22.33 2.94 1.79
C LEU A 44 21.11 2.18 1.25
N GLU A 45 21.33 1.00 0.69
CA GLU A 45 20.24 0.14 0.21
C GLU A 45 19.32 -0.32 1.35
N ARG A 46 19.89 -0.68 2.51
CA ARG A 46 19.11 -1.03 3.70
C ARG A 46 18.26 0.13 4.19
N GLU A 47 18.82 1.34 4.23
CA GLU A 47 18.09 2.55 4.60
C GLU A 47 16.97 2.86 3.60
N ALA A 48 17.25 2.80 2.29
CA ALA A 48 16.27 3.03 1.24
C ALA A 48 15.11 2.03 1.34
N THR A 49 15.41 0.75 1.57
CA THR A 49 14.41 -0.31 1.73
C THR A 49 13.56 -0.09 2.98
N THR A 50 14.19 0.24 4.10
CA THR A 50 13.50 0.54 5.37
C THR A 50 12.57 1.75 5.23
N ARG A 51 13.01 2.81 4.54
CA ARG A 51 12.18 4.00 4.26
C ARG A 51 11.01 3.67 3.35
N ARG A 52 11.23 2.89 2.28
CA ARG A 52 10.16 2.41 1.39
C ARG A 52 9.11 1.60 2.16
N GLN A 53 9.56 0.67 3.00
CA GLN A 53 8.69 -0.15 3.83
C GLN A 53 7.86 0.69 4.81
N LYS A 54 8.49 1.61 5.55
CA LYS A 54 7.79 2.52 6.48
C LYS A 54 6.74 3.38 5.75
N ARG A 55 7.05 3.87 4.55
CA ARG A 55 6.12 4.63 3.71
C ARG A 55 4.94 3.77 3.25
N PHE A 56 5.21 2.55 2.81
CA PHE A 56 4.17 1.59 2.44
C PHE A 56 3.23 1.30 3.63
N GLU A 57 3.79 0.97 4.79
CA GLU A 57 3.01 0.67 6.01
C GLU A 57 2.20 1.88 6.50
N ALA A 58 2.76 3.09 6.44
CA ALA A 58 2.04 4.31 6.78
C ALA A 58 0.84 4.53 5.86
N ARG A 59 1.01 4.33 4.54
CA ARG A 59 -0.09 4.45 3.56
C ARG A 59 -1.11 3.33 3.69
N ALA A 60 -0.68 2.09 3.90
CA ALA A 60 -1.57 0.96 4.13
C ALA A 60 -2.44 1.18 5.39
N ARG A 61 -1.84 1.70 6.47
CA ARG A 61 -2.57 2.13 7.67
C ARG A 61 -3.54 3.27 7.40
N ALA A 62 -3.13 4.28 6.63
CA ALA A 62 -4.01 5.40 6.25
C ALA A 62 -5.21 4.95 5.41
N ALA A 63 -5.01 3.96 4.52
CA ALA A 63 -6.05 3.39 3.67
C ALA A 63 -7.11 2.57 4.43
N ARG A 64 -6.82 2.16 5.67
CA ARG A 64 -7.72 1.36 6.55
C ARG A 64 -8.29 0.12 5.85
N LEU A 65 -7.43 -0.57 5.10
CA LEU A 65 -7.80 -1.80 4.39
C LEU A 65 -8.11 -2.90 5.42
N ARG A 66 -9.31 -3.49 5.33
CA ARG A 66 -9.78 -4.51 6.29
C ARG A 66 -9.19 -5.89 6.03
N HIS A 67 -8.84 -6.19 4.78
CA HIS A 67 -8.32 -7.49 4.39
C HIS A 67 -6.91 -7.33 3.86
N ASP A 68 -6.03 -8.27 4.23
CA ASP A 68 -4.74 -8.45 3.56
C ASP A 68 -4.99 -9.17 2.24
N ALA A 69 -5.35 -8.40 1.22
CA ALA A 69 -5.71 -8.89 -0.10
C ALA A 69 -4.60 -8.51 -1.06
N GLN A 70 -4.06 -9.48 -1.79
CA GLN A 70 -3.06 -9.23 -2.82
C GLN A 70 -3.63 -9.56 -4.18
N ILE A 71 -3.30 -8.76 -5.19
CA ILE A 71 -3.76 -8.96 -6.57
C ILE A 71 -3.36 -10.35 -7.10
N GLU A 72 -2.20 -10.86 -6.66
CA GLU A 72 -1.70 -12.18 -7.02
C GLU A 72 -2.59 -13.33 -6.54
N ASN A 73 -3.28 -13.13 -5.40
CA ASN A 73 -4.21 -14.10 -4.83
C ASN A 73 -5.62 -14.00 -5.45
N ALA A 74 -5.80 -13.20 -6.50
CA ALA A 74 -7.10 -13.02 -7.12
C ALA A 74 -7.50 -14.28 -7.89
N ASP A 75 -8.54 -14.95 -7.41
CA ASP A 75 -9.13 -16.07 -8.13
C ASP A 75 -10.06 -15.55 -9.25
N PHE A 76 -9.65 -15.82 -10.50
CA PHE A 76 -10.33 -15.46 -11.75
C PHE A 76 -11.22 -16.59 -12.29
N ARG A 77 -11.49 -17.65 -11.52
CA ARG A 77 -12.39 -18.72 -11.95
C ARG A 77 -13.74 -18.15 -12.41
N ALA A 78 -14.26 -18.74 -13.50
CA ALA A 78 -15.43 -18.28 -14.25
C ALA A 78 -16.68 -18.03 -13.40
N THR A 79 -16.79 -18.67 -12.23
CA THR A 79 -17.91 -18.54 -11.28
C THR A 79 -18.12 -17.13 -10.73
N ARG A 80 -17.11 -16.25 -10.78
CA ARG A 80 -17.21 -14.85 -10.31
C ARG A 80 -17.61 -13.86 -11.40
N GLY A 81 -17.57 -14.24 -12.68
CA GLY A 81 -17.82 -13.33 -13.81
C GLY A 81 -16.86 -12.13 -13.86
N LEU A 82 -15.64 -12.27 -13.32
CA LEU A 82 -14.65 -11.19 -13.29
C LEU A 82 -13.84 -11.20 -14.59
N ASP A 83 -13.93 -10.12 -15.36
CA ASP A 83 -13.06 -9.93 -16.52
C ASP A 83 -11.61 -9.70 -16.06
N ARG A 84 -10.76 -10.70 -16.32
CA ARG A 84 -9.33 -10.66 -16.00
C ARG A 84 -8.64 -9.48 -16.67
N ASN A 85 -9.02 -9.13 -17.90
CA ASN A 85 -8.39 -8.04 -18.64
C ASN A 85 -8.70 -6.70 -17.95
N LEU A 86 -9.98 -6.44 -17.64
CA LEU A 86 -10.36 -5.25 -16.89
C LEU A 86 -9.66 -5.17 -15.54
N PHE A 87 -9.59 -6.27 -14.77
CA PHE A 87 -8.95 -6.26 -13.47
C PHE A 87 -7.44 -5.98 -13.55
N MET A 88 -6.73 -6.56 -14.53
CA MET A 88 -5.32 -6.27 -14.77
C MET A 88 -5.09 -4.83 -15.22
N ARG A 89 -6.00 -4.26 -16.03
CA ARG A 89 -5.96 -2.83 -16.37
C ARG A 89 -6.16 -1.96 -15.12
N LEU A 90 -7.07 -2.32 -14.22
CA LEU A 90 -7.27 -1.61 -12.96
C LEU A 90 -6.07 -1.76 -12.00
N ALA A 91 -5.35 -2.88 -12.07
CA ALA A 91 -4.15 -3.16 -11.28
C ALA A 91 -2.94 -2.28 -11.67
N THR A 92 -2.96 -1.66 -12.85
CA THR A 92 -1.95 -0.64 -13.24
C THR A 92 -2.07 0.64 -12.41
N CYS A 93 -3.21 0.85 -11.74
CA CYS A 93 -3.52 2.06 -10.99
C CYS A 93 -3.53 3.36 -11.83
N ASP A 94 -3.61 3.27 -13.15
CA ASP A 94 -3.68 4.44 -14.04
C ASP A 94 -4.90 5.33 -13.74
N TRP A 95 -6.02 4.71 -13.36
CA TRP A 95 -7.23 5.42 -12.94
C TRP A 95 -6.98 6.37 -11.75
N ILE A 96 -6.08 6.02 -10.82
CA ILE A 96 -5.70 6.90 -9.70
C ILE A 96 -4.90 8.10 -10.20
N ARG A 97 -3.97 7.86 -11.15
CA ARG A 97 -3.16 8.92 -11.77
C ARG A 97 -4.04 9.90 -12.56
N GLN A 98 -5.05 9.38 -13.24
CA GLN A 98 -6.08 10.13 -13.96
C GLN A 98 -7.14 10.76 -13.04
N ARG A 99 -7.03 10.57 -11.72
CA ARG A 99 -7.95 11.12 -10.69
C ARG A 99 -9.38 10.59 -10.79
N HIS A 100 -9.56 9.38 -11.30
CA HIS A 100 -10.84 8.67 -11.27
C HIS A 100 -11.04 7.95 -9.93
N SER A 101 -12.30 7.80 -9.55
CA SER A 101 -12.73 6.98 -8.40
C SER A 101 -13.27 5.65 -8.91
N LEU A 102 -13.07 4.59 -8.15
CA LEU A 102 -13.50 3.25 -8.55
C LEU A 102 -14.61 2.76 -7.63
N LEU A 103 -15.76 2.43 -8.23
CA LEU A 103 -16.93 1.90 -7.53
C LEU A 103 -17.17 0.46 -7.99
N LEU A 104 -17.12 -0.50 -7.06
CA LEU A 104 -17.44 -1.89 -7.31
C LEU A 104 -18.88 -2.18 -6.91
N ILE A 105 -19.70 -2.54 -7.90
CA ILE A 105 -21.14 -2.82 -7.73
C ILE A 105 -21.44 -4.30 -8.05
N GLY A 106 -22.46 -4.87 -7.41
CA GLY A 106 -23.10 -6.13 -7.80
C GLY A 106 -23.46 -7.03 -6.62
N PRO A 107 -23.74 -8.33 -6.84
CA PRO A 107 -24.28 -9.19 -5.79
C PRO A 107 -23.33 -9.35 -4.59
N ALA A 108 -23.92 -9.45 -3.39
CA ALA A 108 -23.17 -9.73 -2.18
C ALA A 108 -22.53 -11.13 -2.25
N GLY A 109 -21.36 -11.32 -1.64
CA GLY A 109 -20.67 -12.62 -1.58
C GLY A 109 -19.65 -12.90 -2.69
N VAL A 110 -19.56 -12.09 -3.75
CA VAL A 110 -18.56 -12.30 -4.83
C VAL A 110 -17.16 -11.75 -4.55
N GLY A 111 -16.90 -11.28 -3.32
CA GLY A 111 -15.57 -10.81 -2.92
C GLY A 111 -15.21 -9.38 -3.35
N LYS A 112 -16.17 -8.51 -3.68
CA LYS A 112 -15.90 -7.11 -4.10
C LYS A 112 -15.07 -6.32 -3.08
N SER A 113 -15.39 -6.48 -1.80
CA SER A 113 -14.61 -5.87 -0.72
C SER A 113 -13.16 -6.36 -0.71
N TRP A 114 -12.93 -7.63 -1.05
CA TRP A 114 -11.60 -8.21 -1.14
C TRP A 114 -10.86 -7.66 -2.36
N LEU A 115 -11.51 -7.59 -3.53
CA LEU A 115 -10.95 -7.01 -4.76
C LEU A 115 -10.58 -5.52 -4.59
N ALA A 116 -11.46 -4.74 -3.94
CA ALA A 116 -11.17 -3.35 -3.59
C ALA A 116 -9.93 -3.23 -2.67
N CYS A 117 -9.79 -4.11 -1.68
CA CYS A 117 -8.60 -4.14 -0.83
C CYS A 117 -7.35 -4.51 -1.63
N ALA A 118 -7.45 -5.48 -2.56
CA ALA A 118 -6.32 -5.90 -3.40
C ALA A 118 -5.80 -4.76 -4.29
N LEU A 119 -6.72 -4.03 -4.92
CA LEU A 119 -6.38 -2.83 -5.71
C LEU A 119 -5.78 -1.72 -4.81
N GLY A 120 -6.32 -1.54 -3.60
CA GLY A 120 -5.78 -0.61 -2.62
C GLY A 120 -4.35 -0.94 -2.19
N HIS A 121 -4.04 -2.21 -1.92
CA HIS A 121 -2.70 -2.66 -1.58
C HIS A 121 -1.71 -2.45 -2.71
N LYS A 122 -2.10 -2.76 -3.96
CA LYS A 122 -1.25 -2.48 -5.13
C LYS A 122 -0.99 -0.99 -5.30
N ALA A 123 -2.00 -0.14 -5.13
CA ALA A 123 -1.81 1.31 -5.17
C ALA A 123 -0.84 1.80 -4.09
N CYS A 124 -0.93 1.27 -2.86
CA CYS A 124 0.03 1.59 -1.80
C CYS A 124 1.47 1.18 -2.17
N ARG A 125 1.66 0.04 -2.87
CA ARG A 125 2.96 -0.41 -3.36
C ARG A 125 3.53 0.52 -4.44
N GLU A 126 2.68 1.10 -5.28
CA GLU A 126 3.03 2.09 -6.31
C GLU A 126 3.22 3.51 -5.74
N ASP A 127 3.39 3.66 -4.41
CA ASP A 127 3.52 4.94 -3.71
C ASP A 127 2.29 5.87 -3.82
N LEU A 128 1.12 5.33 -4.21
CA LEU A 128 -0.13 6.08 -4.35
C LEU A 128 -0.95 6.08 -3.05
N SER A 129 -1.66 7.18 -2.81
CA SER A 129 -2.49 7.35 -1.63
C SER A 129 -3.94 6.99 -1.91
N VAL A 130 -4.47 6.00 -1.18
CA VAL A 130 -5.82 5.47 -1.37
C VAL A 130 -6.63 5.50 -0.08
N ALA A 131 -7.94 5.63 -0.24
CA ALA A 131 -8.94 5.59 0.81
C ALA A 131 -10.01 4.56 0.44
N TYR A 132 -10.25 3.64 1.35
CA TYR A 132 -11.26 2.60 1.22
C TYR A 132 -12.53 3.00 1.97
N HIS A 133 -13.65 3.04 1.27
CA HIS A 133 -14.96 3.32 1.86
C HIS A 133 -15.95 2.22 1.50
N ARG A 134 -16.61 1.67 2.53
CA ARG A 134 -17.80 0.86 2.36
C ARG A 134 -19.00 1.78 2.41
N VAL A 135 -19.80 1.75 1.35
CA VAL A 135 -21.11 2.39 1.38
C VAL A 135 -22.08 1.32 1.88
N CYS A 136 -22.20 1.23 3.21
CA CYS A 136 -23.28 0.46 3.81
C CYS A 136 -24.57 1.28 3.69
N ARG A 137 -25.59 0.68 3.06
CA ARG A 137 -26.90 1.27 2.86
C ARG A 137 -27.51 1.67 4.22
N ALA A 138 -27.79 2.95 4.43
CA ALA A 138 -28.86 3.35 5.34
C ALA A 138 -30.17 2.98 4.63
N SER A 139 -31.07 2.27 5.33
CA SER A 139 -32.34 1.76 4.79
C SER A 139 -33.27 2.90 4.37
N SER A 140 -33.09 3.45 3.17
CA SER A 140 -34.08 4.28 2.50
C SER A 140 -34.94 3.38 1.60
N PRO A 141 -36.28 3.48 1.65
CA PRO A 141 -37.19 2.49 1.07
C PRO A 141 -37.33 2.53 -0.46
N ARG A 142 -36.53 3.30 -1.23
CA ARG A 142 -36.89 3.68 -2.61
C ARG A 142 -35.97 3.27 -3.78
N SER A 143 -35.00 2.37 -3.62
CA SER A 143 -34.29 1.82 -4.80
C SER A 143 -33.65 0.44 -4.59
N PRO A 144 -33.80 -0.51 -5.51
CA PRO A 144 -33.16 -1.82 -5.44
C PRO A 144 -31.77 -1.76 -6.09
N LEU A 145 -30.76 -1.22 -5.38
CA LEU A 145 -29.37 -1.28 -5.85
C LEU A 145 -28.49 -2.07 -4.85
N PRO A 146 -27.59 -2.94 -5.34
CA PRO A 146 -26.83 -3.86 -4.50
C PRO A 146 -25.66 -3.17 -3.78
N ALA A 147 -25.08 -3.82 -2.77
CA ALA A 147 -24.02 -3.28 -1.91
C ALA A 147 -22.81 -2.73 -2.71
N GLU A 148 -22.40 -1.49 -2.39
CA GLU A 148 -21.37 -0.75 -3.13
C GLU A 148 -20.09 -0.60 -2.29
N THR A 149 -18.93 -0.77 -2.94
CA THR A 149 -17.62 -0.53 -2.33
C THR A 149 -16.84 0.48 -3.18
N ALA A 150 -16.44 1.59 -2.57
CA ALA A 150 -15.70 2.65 -3.26
C ALA A 150 -14.24 2.66 -2.82
N VAL A 151 -13.33 2.75 -3.79
CA VAL A 151 -11.92 3.07 -3.57
C VAL A 151 -11.68 4.43 -4.20
N THR A 152 -11.30 5.40 -3.37
CA THR A 152 -11.04 6.78 -3.79
C THR A 152 -9.61 7.16 -3.44
N ARG A 153 -9.09 8.21 -4.07
CA ARG A 153 -7.81 8.80 -3.67
C ARG A 153 -8.00 9.50 -2.32
N SER A 154 -7.09 9.28 -1.37
CA SER A 154 -7.14 10.02 -0.10
C SER A 154 -6.73 11.49 -0.32
N CYS A 155 -7.66 12.35 -0.68
CA CYS A 155 -7.42 13.79 -0.74
C CYS A 155 -7.69 14.37 0.65
N SER A 156 -6.63 14.67 1.40
CA SER A 156 -6.64 15.08 2.82
C SER A 156 -7.27 16.45 3.12
N ARG A 157 -8.07 17.03 2.22
CA ARG A 157 -8.67 18.36 2.44
C ARG A 157 -10.15 18.54 2.11
N ALA A 158 -10.89 17.54 1.63
CA ALA A 158 -12.25 17.80 1.14
C ALA A 158 -13.24 16.63 1.19
N TRP A 159 -13.24 15.82 2.25
CA TRP A 159 -14.41 15.00 2.56
C TRP A 159 -15.10 15.56 3.80
N SER A 160 -15.63 16.78 3.63
CA SER A 160 -16.79 17.21 4.42
C SER A 160 -17.90 16.19 4.18
N LYS A 161 -18.61 15.82 5.26
CA LYS A 161 -19.50 14.67 5.42
C LYS A 161 -20.73 14.60 4.48
N ARG A 162 -20.69 15.06 3.23
CA ARG A 162 -21.88 15.22 2.39
C ARG A 162 -21.86 14.72 0.94
N THR A 163 -20.77 14.17 0.42
CA THR A 163 -20.74 13.87 -1.02
C THR A 163 -20.53 12.38 -1.31
N CYS A 164 -21.51 11.57 -0.92
CA CYS A 164 -21.88 10.40 -1.70
C CYS A 164 -22.83 10.88 -2.79
N LEU A 165 -22.33 11.19 -3.98
CA LEU A 165 -23.15 11.47 -5.15
C LEU A 165 -22.46 10.87 -6.38
N PHE A 166 -23.08 9.78 -6.84
CA PHE A 166 -23.06 9.09 -8.15
C PHE A 166 -21.72 8.72 -8.80
#